data_AF-A0A0F7CYS6-F1
#
_entry.id   AF-A0A0F7CYS6-F1
#
_cell.length_a   1.000
_cell.length_b   1.000
_cell.length_c   1.000
_cell.angle_alpha   90.00
_cell.angle_beta   90.00
_cell.angle_gamma   90.00
#
_symmetry.space_group_name_H-M   'P 1'
#
loop_
_entity.id
_entity.type
_entity.pdbx_description
1 polymer ?
#
loop_
_entity_poly.entity_id
_entity_poly.type
_entity_poly.pdbx_seq_one_letter_code
_entity_poly.pdbx_strand_id
1 'polypeptide(L)'
;VKGGIGLVVNNASRTGDDGSPWSASDWVVKDSDSDSIDAVQVELSCTNGDGSLDITYIISLYPLSVATAVIVKNTGPKPAKLSSAILSHFKVRSRHGSAVRGLTGCSYCAHPPVPSRFGILSPAEAMQPEPPSFLGSLFGGNENRNVGDDLWTVEDKMYTILRDRLSRVYAAPPVERSKRIYNTPPSKYETIDQGSGLGFRVIRMGYDDIYLGSPGSSSRKHGKDYFICTGPASMLVPVVINSGEEWRGAQVIEHDNL
;
A
#
# COMPACT_ATOMS: atom_id res chain seq x y z
N VAL A 1 -10.95 -0.81 -14.75
CA VAL A 1 -9.53 -1.26 -14.82
C VAL A 1 -9.06 -1.53 -13.41
N LYS A 2 -8.37 -2.65 -13.14
CA LYS A 2 -7.77 -2.96 -11.82
C LYS A 2 -6.25 -2.79 -11.91
N GLY A 3 -5.61 -2.40 -10.80
CA GLY A 3 -4.18 -2.07 -10.76
C GLY A 3 -3.90 -0.56 -10.76
N GLY A 4 -2.68 -0.17 -11.15
CA GLY A 4 -2.20 1.22 -11.09
C GLY A 4 -1.82 1.66 -9.67
N ILE A 5 -1.80 2.98 -9.44
CA ILE A 5 -1.59 3.61 -8.12
C ILE A 5 -2.96 4.07 -7.61
N GLY A 6 -3.45 3.42 -6.57
CA GLY A 6 -4.76 3.71 -6.01
C GLY A 6 -4.69 4.17 -4.56
N LEU A 7 -5.41 5.25 -4.26
CA LEU A 7 -5.63 5.73 -2.91
C LEU A 7 -6.88 5.09 -2.31
N VAL A 8 -6.74 4.42 -1.17
CA VAL A 8 -7.85 4.01 -0.31
C VAL A 8 -7.89 4.94 0.89
N VAL A 9 -9.05 5.48 1.21
CA VAL A 9 -9.32 6.17 2.48
C VAL A 9 -10.65 5.68 3.00
N ASN A 10 -10.62 5.01 4.16
CA ASN A 10 -11.79 4.51 4.85
C ASN A 10 -11.90 5.20 6.21
N ASN A 11 -13.09 5.69 6.56
CA ASN A 11 -13.35 6.27 7.88
C ASN A 11 -14.06 5.24 8.76
N ALA A 12 -13.33 4.65 9.70
CA ALA A 12 -13.87 3.67 10.65
C ALA A 12 -14.84 4.28 11.67
N SER A 13 -14.84 5.62 11.86
CA SER A 13 -15.81 6.30 12.73
C SER A 13 -17.20 6.40 12.10
N ARG A 14 -17.39 6.01 10.84
CA ARG A 14 -18.66 6.14 10.12
C ARG A 14 -18.97 4.90 9.30
N THR A 15 -20.22 4.49 9.31
CA THR A 15 -20.76 3.47 8.41
C THR A 15 -21.38 4.13 7.18
N GLY A 16 -21.08 3.62 5.99
CA GLY A 16 -21.83 3.87 4.77
C GLY A 16 -23.17 3.15 4.78
N ASP A 17 -23.92 3.30 3.68
CA ASP A 17 -25.31 2.85 3.55
C ASP A 17 -25.48 1.33 3.65
N ASP A 18 -24.42 0.57 3.35
CA ASP A 18 -24.36 -0.90 3.45
C ASP A 18 -23.87 -1.39 4.82
N GLY A 19 -23.65 -0.50 5.78
CA GLY A 19 -23.12 -0.80 7.12
C GLY A 19 -21.60 -1.00 7.16
N SER A 20 -20.89 -0.92 6.03
CA SER A 20 -19.43 -0.95 6.00
C SER A 20 -18.82 0.42 6.33
N PRO A 21 -17.54 0.53 6.73
CA PRO A 21 -16.91 1.84 6.93
C PRO A 21 -17.01 2.72 5.67
N TRP A 22 -17.29 4.01 5.84
CA TRP A 22 -17.32 4.95 4.71
C TRP A 22 -15.99 4.92 3.95
N SER A 23 -16.04 4.96 2.62
CA SER A 23 -14.86 4.94 1.76
C SER A 23 -14.90 6.10 0.75
N ALA A 24 -13.75 6.76 0.55
CA ALA A 24 -13.61 7.84 -0.40
C ALA A 24 -13.93 7.36 -1.82
N SER A 25 -14.89 8.03 -2.46
CA SER A 25 -15.41 7.71 -3.79
C SER A 25 -15.88 8.99 -4.49
N ASP A 26 -16.34 8.88 -5.73
CA ASP A 26 -16.90 10.01 -6.50
C ASP A 26 -15.96 11.22 -6.59
N TRP A 27 -14.69 10.94 -6.89
CA TRP A 27 -13.65 11.95 -7.06
C TRP A 27 -13.96 12.90 -8.22
N VAL A 28 -13.80 14.19 -7.97
CA VAL A 28 -13.93 15.26 -8.95
C VAL A 28 -12.56 15.87 -9.22
N VAL A 29 -12.25 16.14 -10.48
CA VAL A 29 -11.05 16.91 -10.85
C VAL A 29 -11.27 18.35 -10.41
N LYS A 30 -10.44 18.82 -9.48
CA LYS A 30 -10.50 20.18 -8.95
C LYS A 30 -9.61 21.13 -9.74
N ASP A 31 -8.42 20.67 -10.09
CA ASP A 31 -7.46 21.44 -10.87
C ASP A 31 -6.53 20.53 -11.67
N SER A 32 -5.92 21.08 -12.71
CA SER A 32 -4.87 20.42 -13.48
C SER A 32 -3.88 21.46 -13.98
N ASP A 33 -2.60 21.20 -13.76
CA ASP A 33 -1.50 22.04 -14.23
C ASP A 33 -0.51 21.19 -15.03
N SER A 34 0.14 21.80 -16.00
CA SER A 34 1.16 21.13 -16.80
C SER A 34 2.23 22.12 -17.22
N ASP A 35 3.46 21.81 -16.87
CA ASP A 35 4.61 22.36 -17.55
C ASP A 35 4.99 21.40 -18.68
N SER A 36 5.06 21.91 -19.90
CA SER A 36 5.47 21.17 -21.09
C SER A 36 6.85 20.49 -20.97
N ILE A 37 7.66 20.87 -19.99
CA ILE A 37 9.03 20.38 -19.80
C ILE A 37 9.13 19.42 -18.60
N ASP A 38 8.50 19.76 -17.47
CA ASP A 38 8.89 19.17 -16.17
C ASP A 38 7.86 18.23 -15.54
N ALA A 39 6.56 18.53 -15.60
CA ALA A 39 5.54 17.72 -14.93
C ALA A 39 4.11 17.98 -15.42
N VAL A 40 3.27 16.94 -15.28
CA VAL A 40 1.81 17.08 -15.33
C VAL A 40 1.27 16.79 -13.93
N GLN A 41 0.44 17.69 -13.39
CA GLN A 41 -0.19 17.54 -12.10
C GLN A 41 -1.71 17.59 -12.21
N VAL A 42 -2.38 16.71 -11.46
CA VAL A 42 -3.84 16.68 -11.34
C VAL A 42 -4.21 16.67 -9.86
N GLU A 43 -5.10 17.57 -9.47
CA GLU A 43 -5.70 17.61 -8.14
C GLU A 43 -7.12 17.04 -8.21
N LEU A 44 -7.36 15.98 -7.45
CA LEU A 44 -8.66 15.37 -7.26
C LEU A 44 -9.18 15.73 -5.87
N SER A 45 -10.47 15.99 -5.76
CA SER A 45 -11.13 16.22 -4.47
C SER A 45 -12.32 15.28 -4.28
N CYS A 46 -12.52 14.86 -3.04
CA CYS A 46 -13.66 14.09 -2.58
C CYS A 46 -14.09 14.64 -1.23
N THR A 47 -15.40 14.78 -1.01
CA THR A 47 -15.96 15.04 0.31
C THR A 47 -16.84 13.87 0.71
N ASN A 48 -16.96 13.61 2.01
CA ASN A 48 -17.95 12.68 2.48
C ASN A 48 -19.36 13.28 2.39
N GLY A 49 -20.40 12.44 2.45
CA GLY A 49 -21.79 12.87 2.18
C GLY A 49 -22.36 13.95 3.11
N ASP A 50 -21.75 14.21 4.28
CA ASP A 50 -22.14 15.29 5.20
C ASP A 50 -21.16 16.48 5.21
N GLY A 51 -20.13 16.45 4.37
CA GLY A 51 -19.11 17.50 4.27
C GLY A 51 -18.19 17.65 5.48
N SER A 52 -18.13 16.67 6.39
CA SER A 52 -17.26 16.70 7.57
C SER A 52 -15.80 16.31 7.31
N LEU A 53 -15.52 15.69 6.16
CA LEU A 53 -14.15 15.36 5.74
C LEU A 53 -13.94 15.79 4.30
N ASP A 54 -12.94 16.64 4.12
CA ASP A 54 -12.45 17.06 2.82
C ASP A 54 -11.17 16.29 2.52
N ILE A 55 -11.14 15.62 1.37
CA ILE A 55 -9.99 14.87 0.91
C ILE A 55 -9.52 15.45 -0.41
N THR A 56 -8.23 15.77 -0.47
CA THR A 56 -7.53 16.17 -1.69
C THR A 56 -6.49 15.12 -2.02
N TYR A 57 -6.46 14.66 -3.27
CA TYR A 57 -5.47 13.72 -3.78
C TYR A 57 -4.78 14.33 -4.99
N ILE A 58 -3.48 14.53 -4.88
CA ILE A 58 -2.64 15.18 -5.88
C ILE A 58 -1.80 14.10 -6.54
N ILE A 59 -1.79 14.08 -7.87
CA ILE A 59 -0.99 13.15 -8.68
C ILE A 59 -0.09 14.00 -9.56
N SER A 60 1.23 13.84 -9.41
CA SER A 60 2.24 14.54 -10.21
C SER A 60 3.06 13.51 -10.97
N LEU A 61 3.05 13.62 -12.30
CA LEU A 61 3.79 12.78 -13.22
C LEU A 61 5.01 13.56 -13.71
N TYR A 62 6.19 13.00 -13.46
CA TYR A 62 7.48 13.50 -13.93
C TYR A 62 8.06 12.54 -14.99
N PRO A 63 9.10 12.95 -15.75
CA PRO A 63 9.72 12.09 -16.76
C PRO A 63 10.20 10.72 -16.25
N LEU A 64 10.69 10.66 -15.01
CA LEU A 64 11.29 9.44 -14.42
C LEU A 64 10.69 9.07 -13.05
N SER A 65 9.64 9.75 -12.61
CA SER A 65 9.01 9.47 -11.32
C SER A 65 7.53 9.83 -11.31
N VAL A 66 6.80 9.26 -10.35
CA VAL A 66 5.42 9.62 -10.05
C VAL A 66 5.34 9.93 -8.57
N ALA A 67 4.78 11.08 -8.24
CA ALA A 67 4.46 11.46 -6.86
C ALA A 67 2.95 11.50 -6.68
N THR A 68 2.50 11.03 -5.53
CA THR A 68 1.10 11.09 -5.13
C THR A 68 1.03 11.56 -3.68
N ALA A 69 0.17 12.54 -3.40
CA ALA A 69 -0.01 13.08 -2.05
C ALA A 69 -1.51 13.12 -1.72
N VAL A 70 -1.84 12.77 -0.49
CA VAL A 70 -3.19 12.88 0.06
C VAL A 70 -3.17 13.87 1.21
N ILE A 71 -4.17 14.74 1.22
CA ILE A 71 -4.45 15.69 2.30
C ILE A 71 -5.86 15.39 2.77
N VAL A 72 -6.04 15.14 4.07
CA VAL A 72 -7.35 14.93 4.67
C VAL A 72 -7.57 15.95 5.76
N LYS A 73 -8.63 16.74 5.63
CA LYS A 73 -9.01 17.77 6.59
C LYS A 73 -10.34 17.41 7.24
N ASN A 74 -10.38 17.43 8.58
CA ASN A 74 -11.60 17.21 9.33
C ASN A 74 -12.26 18.55 9.67
N THR A 75 -13.33 18.87 8.95
CA THR A 75 -14.16 20.06 9.17
C THR A 75 -15.32 19.78 10.13
N GLY A 76 -15.54 18.51 10.47
CA GLY A 76 -16.58 18.07 11.38
C GLY A 76 -16.22 18.24 12.85
N PRO A 77 -17.23 18.22 13.75
CA PRO A 77 -17.04 18.47 15.18
C PRO A 77 -16.43 17.28 15.94
N LYS A 78 -16.37 16.07 15.35
CA LYS A 78 -15.92 14.84 16.00
C LYS A 78 -14.62 14.35 15.37
N PRO A 79 -13.72 13.70 16.13
CA PRO A 79 -12.53 13.07 15.57
C PRO A 79 -12.86 11.99 14.53
N ALA A 80 -12.14 11.99 13.41
CA ALA A 80 -12.22 10.98 12.38
C ALA A 80 -11.10 9.94 12.55
N LYS A 81 -11.42 8.66 12.41
CA LYS A 81 -10.46 7.55 12.45
C LYS A 81 -10.30 6.97 11.06
N LEU A 82 -9.16 7.22 10.43
CA LEU A 82 -8.92 6.86 9.05
C LEU A 82 -7.99 5.64 8.94
N SER A 83 -8.43 4.64 8.20
CA SER A 83 -7.52 3.66 7.60
C SER A 83 -7.29 4.07 6.16
N SER A 84 -6.03 4.16 5.75
CA SER A 84 -5.69 4.64 4.41
C SER A 84 -4.47 3.92 3.87
N ALA A 85 -4.41 3.78 2.55
CA ALA A 85 -3.23 3.27 1.86
C ALA A 85 -3.12 3.88 0.47
N ILE A 86 -1.90 4.14 0.01
CA ILE A 86 -1.60 4.40 -1.40
C ILE A 86 -0.98 3.11 -1.91
N LEU A 87 -1.71 2.32 -2.69
CA LEU A 87 -1.27 1.00 -3.14
C LEU A 87 -0.92 1.03 -4.62
N SER A 88 0.30 0.62 -4.92
CA SER A 88 0.87 0.62 -6.26
C SER A 88 1.04 -0.81 -6.76
N HIS A 89 0.50 -1.07 -7.95
CA HIS A 89 0.62 -2.36 -8.60
C HIS A 89 1.70 -2.29 -9.69
N PHE A 90 2.90 -2.75 -9.35
CA PHE A 90 4.02 -2.79 -10.29
C PHE A 90 3.93 -4.03 -11.15
N LYS A 91 3.91 -3.84 -12.46
CA LYS A 91 4.07 -4.93 -13.42
C LYS A 91 5.53 -5.38 -13.41
N VAL A 92 5.74 -6.69 -13.32
CA VAL A 92 7.07 -7.31 -13.37
C VAL A 92 7.06 -8.48 -14.36
N ARG A 93 8.21 -8.75 -14.97
CA ARG A 93 8.33 -9.71 -16.06
C ARG A 93 8.11 -11.15 -15.61
N SER A 94 8.58 -11.51 -14.42
CA SER A 94 8.50 -12.88 -13.91
C SER A 94 8.41 -12.93 -12.39
N ARG A 95 7.59 -13.84 -11.87
CA ARG A 95 7.53 -14.13 -10.42
C ARG A 95 8.84 -14.68 -9.86
N HIS A 96 9.68 -15.32 -10.68
CA HIS A 96 10.94 -15.89 -10.21
C HIS A 96 12.05 -14.85 -10.04
N GLY A 97 11.88 -13.67 -10.63
CA GLY A 97 12.84 -12.56 -10.57
C GLY A 97 12.31 -11.34 -9.81
N SER A 98 11.18 -11.45 -9.13
CA SER A 98 10.55 -10.35 -8.41
C SER A 98 10.90 -10.35 -6.92
N ALA A 99 11.39 -9.24 -6.40
CA ALA A 99 11.73 -9.09 -4.99
C ALA A 99 11.54 -7.66 -4.50
N VAL A 100 11.63 -7.47 -3.19
CA VAL A 100 11.78 -6.16 -2.54
C VAL A 100 13.03 -6.15 -1.67
N ARG A 101 13.75 -5.02 -1.69
CA ARG A 101 14.95 -4.76 -0.88
C ARG A 101 14.71 -3.59 0.07
N GLY A 102 15.38 -3.62 1.21
CA GLY A 102 15.41 -2.53 2.20
C GLY A 102 14.55 -2.76 3.43
N LEU A 103 13.88 -3.91 3.54
CA LEU A 103 12.98 -4.23 4.66
C LEU A 103 13.66 -5.08 5.76
N THR A 104 14.93 -5.40 5.63
CA THR A 104 15.69 -6.15 6.63
C THR A 104 15.67 -5.46 7.99
N GLY A 105 15.43 -6.21 9.05
CA GLY A 105 15.26 -5.72 10.42
C GLY A 105 13.86 -5.19 10.74
N CYS A 106 12.96 -5.08 9.75
CA CYS A 106 11.60 -4.62 9.99
C CYS A 106 10.72 -5.73 10.54
N SER A 107 9.90 -5.39 11.53
CA SER A 107 8.82 -6.25 12.00
C SER A 107 7.67 -6.28 10.98
N TYR A 108 7.06 -7.45 10.82
CA TYR A 108 5.90 -7.66 9.97
C TYR A 108 4.94 -8.70 10.55
N CYS A 109 3.68 -8.65 10.12
CA CYS A 109 2.69 -9.69 10.35
C CYS A 109 1.90 -9.98 9.07
N ALA A 110 1.35 -11.18 8.96
CA ALA A 110 0.43 -11.50 7.87
C ALA A 110 -0.83 -10.65 8.01
N HIS A 111 -1.24 -9.98 6.94
CA HIS A 111 -2.37 -9.05 7.00
C HIS A 111 -3.00 -8.89 5.62
N PRO A 112 -4.34 -8.86 5.49
CA PRO A 112 -4.99 -8.60 4.21
C PRO A 112 -4.72 -7.17 3.72
N PRO A 113 -4.75 -6.90 2.40
CA PRO A 113 -4.77 -5.54 1.88
C PRO A 113 -6.00 -4.78 2.38
N VAL A 114 -5.94 -3.44 2.37
CA VAL A 114 -7.14 -2.62 2.57
C VAL A 114 -8.15 -2.94 1.47
N PRO A 115 -9.43 -3.23 1.80
CA PRO A 115 -10.46 -3.44 0.80
C PRO A 115 -10.56 -2.26 -0.16
N SER A 116 -10.54 -2.54 -1.46
CA SER A 116 -10.55 -1.52 -2.50
C SER A 116 -11.17 -2.02 -3.81
N ARG A 117 -11.84 -1.13 -4.54
CA ARG A 117 -12.39 -1.40 -5.89
C ARG A 117 -11.31 -1.53 -6.97
N PHE A 118 -10.12 -0.97 -6.75
CA PHE A 118 -8.99 -1.04 -7.69
C PHE A 118 -8.00 -2.16 -7.39
N GLY A 119 -8.13 -2.82 -6.23
CA GLY A 119 -7.31 -3.96 -5.85
C GLY A 119 -7.46 -5.12 -6.85
N ILE A 120 -6.34 -5.71 -7.25
CA ILE A 120 -6.36 -6.87 -8.16
C ILE A 120 -6.87 -8.11 -7.42
N LEU A 121 -6.35 -8.35 -6.21
CA LEU A 121 -6.81 -9.41 -5.30
C LEU A 121 -7.78 -8.83 -4.27
N SER A 122 -8.81 -9.60 -3.92
CA SER A 122 -9.60 -9.32 -2.72
C SER A 122 -8.80 -9.62 -1.45
N PRO A 123 -9.17 -9.03 -0.29
CA PRO A 123 -8.59 -9.34 1.01
C PRO A 123 -8.52 -10.85 1.30
N ALA A 124 -9.58 -11.59 1.00
CA ALA A 124 -9.63 -13.04 1.21
C ALA A 124 -8.69 -13.80 0.28
N GLU A 125 -8.63 -13.46 -1.01
CA GLU A 125 -7.73 -14.10 -1.97
C GLU A 125 -6.26 -13.86 -1.65
N ALA A 126 -5.91 -12.66 -1.17
CA ALA A 126 -4.55 -12.31 -0.78
C ALA A 126 -4.03 -13.13 0.40
N MET A 127 -4.94 -13.58 1.28
CA MET A 127 -4.62 -14.34 2.49
C MET A 127 -4.70 -15.87 2.31
N GLN A 128 -5.17 -16.36 1.16
CA GLN A 128 -5.20 -17.79 0.90
C GLN A 128 -3.77 -18.36 0.81
N PRO A 129 -3.51 -19.59 1.26
CA PRO A 129 -2.19 -20.21 1.11
C PRO A 129 -1.86 -20.46 -0.37
N GLU A 130 -0.57 -20.41 -0.73
CA GLU A 130 -0.11 -20.81 -2.06
C GLU A 130 -0.33 -22.33 -2.22
N PRO A 131 -0.94 -22.79 -3.33
CA PRO A 131 -1.08 -24.22 -3.56
C PRO A 131 0.29 -24.89 -3.66
N PRO A 132 0.45 -26.11 -3.12
CA PRO A 132 1.74 -26.80 -3.11
C PRO A 132 2.27 -26.98 -4.54
N SER A 133 3.50 -26.54 -4.76
CA SER A 133 4.23 -26.71 -6.01
C SER A 133 5.49 -27.54 -5.77
N PHE A 134 5.78 -28.49 -6.65
CA PHE A 134 6.96 -29.37 -6.56
C PHE A 134 8.27 -28.59 -6.39
N LEU A 135 8.43 -27.46 -7.09
CA LEU A 135 9.61 -26.57 -6.94
C LEU A 135 9.56 -25.69 -5.68
N GLY A 136 8.38 -25.51 -5.07
CA GLY A 136 8.22 -24.78 -3.81
C GLY A 136 8.79 -25.59 -2.65
N SER A 137 8.51 -26.91 -2.60
CA SER A 137 9.06 -27.81 -1.57
C SER A 137 10.58 -28.03 -1.64
N LEU A 138 11.21 -27.73 -2.78
CA LEU A 138 12.64 -28.03 -3.03
C LEU A 138 13.56 -26.82 -2.77
N PHE A 139 13.04 -25.60 -2.90
CA PHE A 139 13.84 -24.36 -2.79
C PHE A 139 13.26 -23.31 -1.83
N GLY A 140 12.09 -23.57 -1.22
CA GLY A 140 11.42 -22.64 -0.32
C GLY A 140 11.02 -23.35 0.96
N GLY A 141 11.56 -22.88 2.09
CA GLY A 141 11.04 -23.26 3.40
C GLY A 141 9.55 -22.99 3.43
N ASN A 142 8.77 -24.00 3.78
CA ASN A 142 7.33 -23.88 4.04
C ASN A 142 7.13 -22.80 5.13
N GLU A 143 6.88 -21.56 4.73
CA GLU A 143 6.26 -20.57 5.61
C GLU A 143 4.75 -20.86 5.67
N ASN A 144 4.38 -22.12 5.93
CA ASN A 144 3.08 -22.49 6.46
C ASN A 144 3.07 -22.04 7.93
N ARG A 145 3.03 -20.73 8.14
CA ARG A 145 2.78 -20.17 9.46
C ARG A 145 1.28 -20.04 9.60
N ASN A 146 0.74 -20.66 10.64
CA ASN A 146 -0.65 -20.57 11.01
C ASN A 146 -1.10 -19.11 10.95
N VAL A 147 -2.19 -18.85 10.21
CA VAL A 147 -2.89 -17.57 10.19
C VAL A 147 -3.53 -17.39 11.57
N GLY A 148 -2.75 -16.84 12.50
CA GLY A 148 -3.20 -16.39 13.81
C GLY A 148 -2.67 -14.98 14.01
N ASP A 149 -3.57 -14.07 14.41
CA ASP A 149 -3.42 -12.61 14.37
C ASP A 149 -2.25 -12.00 15.17
N ASP A 150 -1.41 -12.80 15.85
CA ASP A 150 -0.41 -12.31 16.81
C ASP A 150 1.07 -12.69 16.54
N LEU A 151 1.38 -13.40 15.45
CA LEU A 151 2.77 -13.80 15.16
C LEU A 151 3.52 -12.73 14.36
N TRP A 152 4.01 -11.72 15.08
CA TRP A 152 5.02 -10.79 14.57
C TRP A 152 6.33 -11.51 14.25
N THR A 153 6.91 -11.20 13.10
CA THR A 153 8.21 -11.72 12.64
C THR A 153 9.11 -10.55 12.26
N VAL A 154 10.43 -10.72 12.34
CA VAL A 154 11.41 -9.76 11.82
C VAL A 154 11.96 -10.27 10.50
N GLU A 155 11.99 -9.43 9.46
CA GLU A 155 12.61 -9.76 8.18
C GLU A 155 14.12 -9.83 8.32
N ASP A 156 14.68 -11.03 8.17
CA ASP A 156 16.11 -11.30 8.28
C ASP A 156 16.81 -11.36 6.91
N LYS A 157 16.03 -11.45 5.82
CA LYS A 157 16.59 -11.55 4.47
C LYS A 157 16.86 -10.16 3.90
N MET A 158 17.94 -10.05 3.14
CA MET A 158 18.26 -8.84 2.37
C MET A 158 17.22 -8.56 1.27
N TYR A 159 16.66 -9.63 0.70
CA TYR A 159 15.66 -9.60 -0.35
C TYR A 159 14.43 -10.40 0.09
N THR A 160 13.29 -9.73 0.13
CA THR A 160 11.99 -10.37 0.21
C THR A 160 11.63 -10.91 -1.17
N ILE A 161 11.68 -12.22 -1.36
CA ILE A 161 11.32 -12.86 -2.64
C ILE A 161 9.80 -12.90 -2.80
N LEU A 162 9.28 -12.36 -3.89
CA LEU A 162 7.84 -12.20 -4.16
C LEU A 162 7.31 -13.25 -5.14
N ARG A 163 7.92 -14.43 -5.15
CA ARG A 163 7.54 -15.52 -6.05
C ARG A 163 6.18 -16.09 -5.67
N ASP A 164 6.02 -16.50 -4.43
CA ASP A 164 4.81 -17.14 -3.93
C ASP A 164 3.81 -16.10 -3.45
N ARG A 165 2.56 -16.50 -3.26
CA ARG A 165 1.56 -15.57 -2.75
C ARG A 165 1.94 -15.14 -1.34
N LEU A 166 1.88 -13.84 -1.11
CA LEU A 166 2.25 -13.20 0.13
C LEU A 166 1.31 -12.02 0.33
N SER A 167 0.91 -11.78 1.58
CA SER A 167 0.18 -10.59 1.99
C SER A 167 0.54 -10.27 3.43
N ARG A 168 1.28 -9.18 3.62
CA ARG A 168 1.77 -8.77 4.94
C ARG A 168 1.90 -7.27 5.03
N VAL A 169 1.98 -6.80 6.26
CA VAL A 169 2.25 -5.41 6.60
C VAL A 169 3.53 -5.34 7.41
N TYR A 170 4.42 -4.43 7.02
CA TYR A 170 5.60 -4.07 7.80
C TYR A 170 5.28 -2.84 8.62
N ALA A 171 5.46 -2.93 9.93
CA ALA A 171 5.13 -1.89 10.88
C ALA A 171 5.80 -2.19 12.23
N ALA A 172 5.80 -1.21 13.12
CA ALA A 172 5.99 -1.50 14.54
C ALA A 172 4.69 -2.13 15.11
N PRO A 173 4.78 -3.16 15.97
CA PRO A 173 3.61 -3.70 16.64
C PRO A 173 2.81 -2.61 17.37
N PRO A 174 1.45 -2.68 17.42
CA PRO A 174 0.64 -1.65 18.07
C PRO A 174 1.06 -1.33 19.51
N VAL A 175 1.47 -2.34 20.28
CA VAL A 175 2.01 -2.17 21.63
C VAL A 175 3.31 -1.36 21.61
N GLU A 176 4.20 -1.61 20.66
CA GLU A 176 5.43 -0.83 20.49
C GLU A 176 5.15 0.63 20.12
N ARG A 177 4.14 0.87 19.26
CA ARG A 177 3.72 2.22 18.82
C ARG A 177 3.16 3.09 19.94
N SER A 178 2.72 2.48 21.05
CA SER A 178 2.28 3.20 22.25
C SER A 178 3.42 3.87 23.02
N LYS A 179 4.68 3.48 22.74
CA LYS A 179 5.86 4.09 23.35
C LYS A 179 6.12 5.46 22.72
N ARG A 180 6.76 6.34 23.48
CA ARG A 180 7.14 7.68 23.01
C ARG A 180 8.10 7.65 21.81
N ILE A 181 9.00 6.67 21.79
CA ILE A 181 9.97 6.45 20.71
C ILE A 181 9.91 4.98 20.37
N TYR A 182 9.78 4.68 19.09
CA TYR A 182 9.78 3.32 18.55
C TYR A 182 10.36 3.32 17.14
N ASN A 183 10.77 2.14 16.69
CA ASN A 183 11.29 1.97 15.33
C ASN A 183 10.13 1.87 14.33
N THR A 184 10.18 2.67 13.28
CA THR A 184 9.27 2.56 12.13
C THR A 184 9.98 1.81 11.00
N PRO A 185 9.24 1.20 10.05
CA PRO A 185 9.81 0.72 8.79
C PRO A 185 10.60 1.83 8.09
N PRO A 186 11.50 1.54 7.15
CA PRO A 186 12.22 2.59 6.44
C PRO A 186 11.27 3.48 5.63
N SER A 187 11.62 4.76 5.49
CA SER A 187 10.87 5.67 4.60
C SER A 187 11.12 5.40 3.11
N LYS A 188 12.06 4.51 2.78
CA LYS A 188 12.40 4.13 1.41
C LYS A 188 12.67 2.62 1.31
N TYR A 189 12.21 2.02 0.23
CA TYR A 189 12.52 0.64 -0.14
C TYR A 189 12.48 0.51 -1.65
N GLU A 190 12.87 -0.64 -2.18
CA GLU A 190 13.01 -0.82 -3.62
C GLU A 190 12.36 -2.11 -4.08
N THR A 191 11.66 -2.03 -5.19
CA THR A 191 11.15 -3.17 -5.94
C THR A 191 12.19 -3.60 -6.97
N ILE A 192 12.33 -4.90 -7.19
CA ILE A 192 13.31 -5.47 -8.11
C ILE A 192 12.59 -6.40 -9.07
N ASP A 193 12.82 -6.21 -10.37
CA ASP A 193 12.45 -7.14 -11.43
C ASP A 193 13.70 -7.55 -12.23
N GLN A 194 14.30 -8.67 -11.83
CA GLN A 194 15.48 -9.21 -12.52
C GLN A 194 15.22 -9.55 -13.99
N GLY A 195 13.97 -9.84 -14.38
CA GLY A 195 13.66 -10.22 -15.75
C GLY A 195 13.68 -9.05 -16.72
N SER A 196 13.36 -7.85 -16.24
CA SER A 196 13.46 -6.60 -17.02
C SER A 196 14.72 -5.81 -16.69
N GLY A 197 15.40 -6.11 -15.59
CA GLY A 197 16.50 -5.30 -15.06
C GLY A 197 16.03 -3.99 -14.43
N LEU A 198 14.72 -3.82 -14.22
CA LEU A 198 14.15 -2.59 -13.68
C LEU A 198 14.02 -2.69 -12.16
N GLY A 199 14.25 -1.55 -11.50
CA GLY A 199 13.95 -1.35 -10.10
C GLY A 199 13.22 -0.03 -9.90
N PHE A 200 12.26 -0.03 -8.97
CA PHE A 200 11.59 1.20 -8.56
C PHE A 200 11.79 1.44 -7.09
N ARG A 201 12.29 2.63 -6.78
CA ARG A 201 12.40 3.12 -5.41
C ARG A 201 11.06 3.69 -4.99
N VAL A 202 10.53 3.19 -3.88
CA VAL A 202 9.29 3.67 -3.28
C VAL A 202 9.64 4.44 -2.01
N ILE A 203 9.26 5.70 -1.98
CA ILE A 203 9.48 6.62 -0.87
C ILE A 203 8.13 6.94 -0.26
N ARG A 204 8.02 6.81 1.07
CA ARG A 204 6.79 7.07 1.83
C ARG A 204 6.95 8.25 2.76
N MET A 205 5.88 9.01 2.95
CA MET A 205 5.79 10.12 3.90
C MET A 205 4.43 10.10 4.59
N GLY A 206 4.38 10.43 5.88
CA GLY A 206 3.13 10.59 6.66
C GLY A 206 2.39 9.30 7.07
N TYR A 207 2.78 8.15 6.54
CA TYR A 207 2.28 6.83 6.93
C TYR A 207 3.27 6.12 7.87
N ASP A 208 2.81 5.13 8.65
CA ASP A 208 3.67 4.33 9.54
C ASP A 208 3.87 2.89 9.06
N ASP A 209 2.99 2.40 8.19
CA ASP A 209 2.98 1.01 7.73
C ASP A 209 3.40 0.92 6.24
N ILE A 210 3.95 -0.22 5.84
CA ILE A 210 4.14 -0.60 4.43
C ILE A 210 3.35 -1.87 4.17
N TYR A 211 2.42 -1.83 3.22
CA TYR A 211 1.79 -3.04 2.72
C TYR A 211 2.67 -3.68 1.65
N LEU A 212 2.79 -5.01 1.69
CA LEU A 212 3.45 -5.79 0.65
C LEU A 212 2.63 -7.04 0.34
N GLY A 213 2.31 -7.21 -0.94
CA GLY A 213 1.57 -8.35 -1.44
C GLY A 213 2.03 -8.82 -2.81
N SER A 214 1.91 -10.12 -3.04
CA SER A 214 2.13 -10.77 -4.33
C SER A 214 1.03 -11.81 -4.56
N PRO A 215 0.55 -11.96 -5.81
CA PRO A 215 -0.54 -12.89 -6.14
C PRO A 215 -0.10 -14.34 -6.25
N GLY A 216 1.22 -14.62 -6.24
CA GLY A 216 1.74 -15.97 -6.47
C GLY A 216 1.22 -16.59 -7.77
N SER A 217 0.93 -17.88 -7.75
CA SER A 217 0.38 -18.59 -8.92
C SER A 217 -0.97 -18.07 -9.39
N SER A 218 -1.69 -17.30 -8.57
CA SER A 218 -2.99 -16.71 -8.95
C SER A 218 -2.91 -15.51 -9.87
N SER A 219 -1.71 -14.94 -10.08
CA SER A 219 -1.47 -13.91 -11.11
C SER A 219 -2.07 -14.26 -12.47
N ARG A 220 -1.98 -15.55 -12.87
CA ARG A 220 -2.51 -16.06 -14.15
C ARG A 220 -4.00 -15.86 -14.34
N LYS A 221 -4.77 -15.71 -13.26
CA LYS A 221 -6.21 -15.40 -13.32
C LYS A 221 -6.48 -13.97 -13.79
N HIS A 222 -5.48 -13.10 -13.68
CA HIS A 222 -5.58 -11.66 -13.95
C HIS A 222 -4.81 -11.21 -15.20
N GLY A 223 -4.18 -12.13 -15.91
CA GLY A 223 -3.45 -11.85 -17.15
C GLY A 223 -2.21 -12.71 -17.33
N LYS A 224 -1.42 -12.38 -18.36
CA LYS A 224 -0.12 -13.03 -18.62
C LYS A 224 1.02 -12.44 -17.81
N ASP A 225 0.84 -11.21 -17.33
CA ASP A 225 1.86 -10.47 -16.59
C ASP A 225 1.84 -10.85 -15.11
N TYR A 226 3.00 -10.74 -14.46
CA TYR A 226 3.10 -10.79 -13.02
C TYR A 226 3.05 -9.37 -12.44
N PHE A 227 2.66 -9.25 -11.18
CA PHE A 227 2.63 -7.97 -10.50
C PHE A 227 2.91 -8.11 -9.01
N ILE A 228 3.39 -7.04 -8.41
CA ILE A 228 3.51 -6.88 -6.97
C ILE A 228 2.62 -5.70 -6.55
N CYS A 229 2.01 -5.79 -5.38
CA CYS A 229 1.23 -4.71 -4.79
C CYS A 229 1.95 -4.21 -3.54
N THR A 230 2.35 -2.95 -3.52
CA THR A 230 3.03 -2.39 -2.36
C THR A 230 2.81 -0.88 -2.27
N GLY A 231 2.98 -0.34 -1.08
CA GLY A 231 2.86 1.09 -0.85
C GLY A 231 2.65 1.42 0.63
N PRO A 232 2.68 2.72 0.97
CA PRO A 232 2.48 3.16 2.33
C PRO A 232 1.03 3.02 2.79
N ALA A 233 0.85 2.74 4.08
CA ALA A 233 -0.45 2.48 4.64
C ALA A 233 -0.56 2.86 6.13
N SER A 234 -1.79 2.95 6.62
CA SER A 234 -2.18 3.05 8.03
C SER A 234 -3.34 2.06 8.24
N MET A 235 -2.98 0.82 8.52
CA MET A 235 -3.92 -0.32 8.53
C MET A 235 -4.06 -0.91 9.93
N LEU A 236 -2.96 -0.98 10.68
CA LEU A 236 -2.93 -1.57 12.00
C LEU A 236 -3.40 -0.61 13.08
N VAL A 237 -2.98 0.65 12.97
CA VAL A 237 -3.42 1.74 13.84
C VAL A 237 -3.99 2.84 12.93
N PRO A 238 -5.31 3.09 12.96
CA PRO A 238 -5.91 4.17 12.20
C PRO A 238 -5.36 5.54 12.59
N VAL A 239 -5.24 6.44 11.62
CA VAL A 239 -4.91 7.86 11.86
C VAL A 239 -6.11 8.53 12.53
N VAL A 240 -5.88 9.24 13.63
CA VAL A 240 -6.91 10.07 14.27
C VAL A 240 -6.70 11.52 13.85
N ILE A 241 -7.73 12.13 13.25
CA ILE A 241 -7.74 13.55 12.88
C ILE A 241 -8.80 14.24 13.72
N ASN A 242 -8.40 15.12 14.64
CA ASN A 242 -9.36 15.86 15.47
C ASN A 242 -10.09 16.93 14.65
N SER A 243 -11.14 17.50 15.25
CA SER A 243 -11.88 18.61 14.63
C SER A 243 -10.95 19.78 14.30
N GLY A 244 -10.99 20.25 13.07
CA GLY A 244 -10.17 21.35 12.55
C GLY A 244 -8.74 20.97 12.15
N GLU A 245 -8.31 19.72 12.40
CA GLU A 245 -6.97 19.26 12.04
C GLU A 245 -6.90 18.76 10.59
N GLU A 246 -5.68 18.68 10.10
CA GLU A 246 -5.32 18.15 8.80
C GLU A 246 -4.22 17.10 8.95
N TRP A 247 -4.33 16.03 8.17
CA TRP A 247 -3.29 15.01 8.04
C TRP A 247 -2.86 14.87 6.59
N ARG A 248 -1.58 14.53 6.38
CA ARG A 248 -0.97 14.39 5.05
C ARG A 248 -0.23 13.07 4.95
N GLY A 249 -0.36 12.42 3.80
CA GLY A 249 0.41 11.23 3.42
C GLY A 249 0.89 11.36 1.97
N ALA A 250 2.00 10.72 1.64
CA ALA A 250 2.49 10.72 0.26
C ALA A 250 3.29 9.46 -0.08
N GLN A 251 3.38 9.20 -1.38
CA GLN A 251 4.22 8.19 -1.99
C GLN A 251 4.91 8.79 -3.21
N VAL A 252 6.22 8.57 -3.34
CA VAL A 252 6.98 8.84 -4.56
C VAL A 252 7.53 7.53 -5.08
N ILE A 253 7.38 7.29 -6.38
CA ILE A 253 7.95 6.16 -7.09
C ILE A 253 8.96 6.71 -8.09
N GLU A 254 10.22 6.33 -7.93
CA GLU A 254 11.31 6.74 -8.82
C GLU A 254 11.82 5.52 -9.58
N HIS A 255 12.11 5.71 -10.87
CA HIS A 255 12.80 4.72 -11.66
C HIS A 255 14.31 4.75 -11.34
N ASP A 256 14.88 3.65 -10.86
CA ASP A 256 16.33 3.55 -10.59
C ASP A 256 17.05 3.20 -11.90
N ASN A 257 17.32 4.22 -12.72
CA ASN A 257 18.22 4.15 -13.89
C ASN A 257 19.44 5.08 -13.73
N LEU A 258 19.84 5.38 -12.49
CA LEU A 258 21.04 6.18 -12.18
C LEU A 258 22.24 5.29 -11.87
#